data_AF-A0A952L312-F1
#
_entry.id   AF-A0A952L312-F1
#
_cell.length_a   1.000
_cell.length_b   1.000
_cell.length_c   1.000
_cell.angle_alpha   90.00
_cell.angle_beta   90.00
_cell.angle_gamma   90.00
#
_symmetry.space_group_name_H-M   'P 1'
#
loop_
_entity.id
_entity.type
_entity.pdbx_description
1 polymer ?
#
loop_
_entity_poly.entity_id
_entity_poly.type
_entity_poly.pdbx_seq_one_letter_code
_entity_poly.pdbx_strand_id
1 'polypeptide(L)'
;MSDVTLAITAPTHGSTLNAPVALRGTATGNTAGLFFKWFSSLNANANATHPELLPTDYTTASLAGGLTALAEFGTHTVVLAATDQLGIALPAIQAVKRAALAGGAPPASPAPCVVHQLAGVTLRTPAAPGASLSKAGATIEFLAPGNWTDAGYRQVNGIALHLHLAPVSGATVANSADVPLDLPALPVFTADAKVWLRYAGPLPGILGVGAHVLSLVATAGNGSLAVTRQVTLTA
;
A
#
# COMPACT_ATOMS: atom_id res chain seq x y z
N MET A 1 -14.21 -31.73 1.74
CA MET A 1 -15.02 -30.50 1.71
C MET A 1 -14.85 -29.82 3.06
N SER A 2 -14.51 -28.53 3.09
CA SER A 2 -14.28 -27.84 4.38
C SER A 2 -15.58 -27.80 5.16
N ASP A 3 -15.52 -28.22 6.42
CA ASP A 3 -16.63 -28.15 7.38
C ASP A 3 -16.75 -26.76 8.03
N VAL A 4 -15.98 -25.80 7.52
CA VAL A 4 -15.91 -24.42 7.98
C VAL A 4 -15.93 -23.49 6.77
N THR A 5 -16.64 -22.37 6.92
CA THR A 5 -16.66 -21.25 5.97
C THR A 5 -16.16 -19.99 6.66
N LEU A 6 -15.27 -19.25 6.00
CA LEU A 6 -14.73 -17.99 6.51
C LEU A 6 -15.27 -16.81 5.71
N ALA A 7 -15.39 -15.66 6.37
CA ALA A 7 -15.57 -14.38 5.72
C ALA A 7 -14.75 -13.31 6.42
N ILE A 8 -14.28 -12.31 5.67
CA ILE A 8 -13.68 -11.09 6.20
C ILE A 8 -14.78 -10.02 6.21
N THR A 9 -15.11 -9.52 7.39
CA THR A 9 -16.12 -8.45 7.58
C THR A 9 -15.47 -7.08 7.78
N ALA A 10 -14.20 -7.04 8.18
CA ALA A 10 -13.35 -5.85 8.11
C ALA A 10 -11.87 -6.25 7.97
N PRO A 11 -11.06 -5.51 7.19
CA PRO A 11 -11.45 -4.32 6.44
C PRO A 11 -12.26 -4.64 5.17
N THR A 12 -13.02 -3.64 4.69
CA THR A 12 -13.81 -3.77 3.46
C THR A 12 -12.90 -3.77 2.24
N HIS A 13 -13.18 -4.63 1.26
CA HIS A 13 -12.50 -4.60 -0.03
C HIS A 13 -12.55 -3.21 -0.69
N GLY A 14 -11.43 -2.77 -1.25
CA GLY A 14 -11.22 -1.46 -1.88
C GLY A 14 -11.06 -0.29 -0.92
N SER A 15 -11.10 -0.52 0.41
CA SER A 15 -10.98 0.57 1.38
C SER A 15 -9.54 1.05 1.54
N THR A 16 -9.40 2.35 1.83
CA THR A 16 -8.17 2.87 2.42
C THR A 16 -8.17 2.58 3.92
N LEU A 17 -7.01 2.19 4.42
CA LEU A 17 -6.81 1.87 5.82
C LEU A 17 -6.52 3.13 6.63
N ASN A 18 -7.26 3.28 7.73
CA ASN A 18 -6.94 4.24 8.79
C ASN A 18 -6.41 3.46 9.99
N ALA A 19 -5.37 3.99 10.63
CA ALA A 19 -4.86 3.43 11.87
C ALA A 19 -5.82 3.74 13.04
N PRO A 20 -6.11 2.80 13.94
CA PRO A 20 -5.73 1.38 13.90
C PRO A 20 -6.59 0.56 12.91
N VAL A 21 -5.97 -0.45 12.28
CA VAL A 21 -6.62 -1.35 11.33
C VAL A 21 -7.34 -2.47 12.08
N ALA A 22 -8.66 -2.50 11.96
CA ALA A 22 -9.47 -3.58 12.51
C ALA A 22 -9.45 -4.80 11.59
N LEU A 23 -9.10 -5.97 12.14
CA LEU A 23 -9.23 -7.26 11.48
C LEU A 23 -10.46 -7.96 12.08
N ARG A 24 -11.48 -8.18 11.26
CA ARG A 24 -12.72 -8.85 11.66
C ARG A 24 -13.05 -9.94 10.66
N GLY A 25 -13.14 -11.15 11.17
CA GLY A 25 -13.54 -12.33 10.42
C GLY A 25 -14.67 -13.07 11.11
N THR A 26 -15.37 -13.90 10.36
CA THR A 26 -16.36 -14.83 10.89
C THR A 26 -16.04 -16.25 10.43
N ALA A 27 -16.30 -17.23 11.28
CA ALA A 27 -16.21 -18.64 10.95
C ALA A 27 -17.55 -19.31 11.27
N THR A 28 -18.12 -20.00 10.29
CA THR A 28 -19.34 -20.81 10.46
C THR A 28 -19.02 -22.28 10.21
N GLY A 29 -19.68 -23.19 10.92
CA GLY A 29 -19.39 -24.63 10.88
C GLY A 29 -18.53 -25.10 12.06
N ASN A 30 -17.80 -26.20 11.89
CA ASN A 30 -17.00 -26.80 12.96
C ASN A 30 -15.60 -26.19 13.02
N THR A 31 -15.34 -25.36 14.04
CA THR A 31 -14.06 -24.68 14.25
C THR A 31 -13.11 -25.43 15.18
N ALA A 32 -13.52 -26.57 15.76
CA ALA A 32 -12.72 -27.30 16.72
C ALA A 32 -11.39 -27.75 16.10
N GLY A 33 -10.29 -27.47 16.80
CA GLY A 33 -8.94 -27.83 16.37
C GLY A 33 -8.39 -27.00 15.20
N LEU A 34 -9.02 -25.87 14.85
CA LEU A 34 -8.51 -24.97 13.81
C LEU A 34 -7.73 -23.79 14.41
N PHE A 35 -6.69 -23.37 13.69
CA PHE A 35 -5.86 -22.21 13.95
C PHE A 35 -6.16 -21.13 12.92
N PHE A 36 -6.42 -19.90 13.37
CA PHE A 36 -6.82 -18.78 12.54
C PHE A 36 -5.66 -17.80 12.35
N LYS A 37 -5.31 -17.51 11.10
CA LYS A 37 -4.14 -16.72 10.72
C LYS A 37 -4.52 -15.65 9.71
N TRP A 38 -4.03 -14.44 9.94
CA TRP A 38 -4.18 -13.32 9.01
C TRP A 38 -2.88 -13.08 8.26
N PHE A 39 -2.95 -12.87 6.96
CA PHE A 39 -1.80 -12.59 6.10
C PHE A 39 -2.02 -11.31 5.29
N SER A 40 -0.92 -10.69 4.89
CA SER A 40 -0.94 -9.63 3.89
C SER A 40 0.22 -9.82 2.90
N SER A 41 -0.03 -9.55 1.62
CA SER A 41 0.96 -9.64 0.55
C SER A 41 2.19 -8.74 0.72
N LEU A 42 2.09 -7.67 1.53
CA LEU A 42 3.20 -6.74 1.80
C LEU A 42 3.55 -6.67 3.31
N ASN A 43 3.25 -7.70 4.09
CA ASN A 43 3.69 -7.73 5.48
C ASN A 43 5.14 -8.22 5.58
N ALA A 44 6.07 -7.28 5.82
CA ALA A 44 7.50 -7.56 5.95
C ALA A 44 7.93 -8.09 7.33
N ASN A 45 7.05 -8.14 8.34
CA ASN A 45 7.39 -8.73 9.65
C ASN A 45 7.62 -10.25 9.60
N ALA A 46 7.51 -10.85 8.41
CA ALA A 46 7.99 -12.17 8.08
C ALA A 46 9.53 -12.17 8.01
N ASN A 47 10.21 -12.46 9.12
CA ASN A 47 11.25 -13.47 8.95
C ASN A 47 10.57 -14.72 8.35
N ALA A 48 11.29 -15.57 7.62
CA ALA A 48 10.71 -16.75 6.95
C ALA A 48 9.88 -17.68 7.88
N THR A 49 9.93 -17.44 9.20
CA THR A 49 9.20 -18.15 10.24
C THR A 49 7.82 -17.58 10.60
N HIS A 50 7.50 -16.29 10.39
CA HIS A 50 6.20 -15.69 10.80
C HIS A 50 5.61 -14.58 9.88
N PRO A 51 5.19 -14.89 8.63
CA PRO A 51 4.45 -13.98 7.75
C PRO A 51 3.07 -13.50 8.21
N GLU A 52 2.54 -14.03 9.30
CA GLU A 52 1.23 -13.63 9.83
C GLU A 52 1.22 -12.19 10.38
N LEU A 53 0.06 -11.53 10.28
CA LEU A 53 -0.17 -10.21 10.85
C LEU A 53 -0.31 -10.25 12.39
N LEU A 54 -0.79 -11.37 12.94
CA LEU A 54 -1.04 -11.57 14.37
C LEU A 54 -0.44 -12.92 14.83
N PRO A 55 0.89 -13.06 14.90
CA PRO A 55 1.54 -14.35 15.16
C PRO A 55 1.45 -14.81 16.61
N THR A 56 0.89 -13.98 17.51
CA THR A 56 0.83 -14.27 18.96
C THR A 56 -0.46 -14.95 19.40
N ASP A 57 -1.50 -14.94 18.56
CA ASP A 57 -2.79 -15.57 18.87
C ASP A 57 -3.40 -16.17 17.60
N TYR A 58 -3.60 -17.48 17.63
CA TYR A 58 -4.18 -18.26 16.54
C TYR A 58 -5.53 -18.89 16.91
N THR A 59 -6.08 -18.53 18.07
CA THR A 59 -7.39 -19.01 18.53
C THR A 59 -8.51 -18.29 17.79
N THR A 60 -9.78 -18.60 18.12
CA THR A 60 -10.93 -17.85 17.60
C THR A 60 -10.91 -16.36 17.97
N ALA A 61 -10.16 -15.95 19.00
CA ALA A 61 -10.00 -14.54 19.34
C ALA A 61 -9.25 -13.75 18.24
N SER A 62 -8.43 -14.41 17.41
CA SER A 62 -7.76 -13.78 16.28
C SER A 62 -8.73 -13.34 15.17
N LEU A 63 -9.97 -13.84 15.15
CA LEU A 63 -11.05 -13.33 14.30
C LEU A 63 -11.44 -11.89 14.63
N ALA A 64 -11.06 -11.37 15.80
CA ALA A 64 -11.34 -10.00 16.25
C ALA A 64 -10.08 -9.25 16.67
N GLY A 65 -9.01 -9.31 15.85
CA GLY A 65 -7.75 -8.63 16.11
C GLY A 65 -7.69 -7.16 15.68
N GLY A 66 -6.59 -6.49 16.03
CA GLY A 66 -6.31 -5.12 15.62
C GLY A 66 -4.82 -4.91 15.40
N LEU A 67 -4.48 -4.07 14.41
CA LEU A 67 -3.12 -3.66 14.11
C LEU A 67 -3.01 -2.15 14.23
N THR A 68 -1.85 -1.65 14.63
CA THR A 68 -1.59 -0.20 14.59
C THR A 68 -1.57 0.32 13.17
N ALA A 69 -0.96 -0.43 12.24
CA ALA A 69 -0.88 -0.14 10.81
C ALA A 69 -0.44 -1.40 10.06
N LEU A 70 -0.64 -1.44 8.73
CA LEU A 70 0.12 -2.37 7.88
C LEU A 70 1.53 -1.82 7.63
N ALA A 71 2.47 -2.73 7.37
CA ALA A 71 3.90 -2.43 7.36
C ALA A 71 4.35 -1.50 6.22
N GLU A 72 3.87 -1.74 4.99
CA GLU A 72 4.36 -1.07 3.80
C GLU A 72 3.33 -0.10 3.22
N PHE A 73 3.78 1.00 2.62
CA PHE A 73 2.94 1.83 1.76
C PHE A 73 2.60 1.03 0.51
N GLY A 74 1.31 0.83 0.20
CA GLY A 74 0.94 0.00 -0.94
C GLY A 74 -0.48 -0.56 -0.90
N THR A 75 -0.79 -1.33 -1.93
CA THR A 75 -1.97 -2.19 -1.95
C THR A 75 -1.67 -3.51 -1.27
N HIS A 76 -2.49 -3.88 -0.30
CA HIS A 76 -2.38 -5.13 0.44
C HIS A 76 -3.50 -6.07 0.03
N THR A 77 -3.13 -7.29 -0.33
CA THR A 77 -4.06 -8.41 -0.41
C THR A 77 -4.10 -9.09 0.94
N VAL A 78 -5.25 -9.03 1.61
CA VAL A 78 -5.45 -9.63 2.95
C VAL A 78 -6.10 -10.99 2.80
N VAL A 79 -5.59 -11.97 3.54
CA VAL A 79 -6.14 -13.34 3.60
C VAL A 79 -6.35 -13.72 5.05
N LEU A 80 -7.53 -14.28 5.34
CA LEU A 80 -7.82 -14.99 6.58
C LEU A 80 -7.82 -16.50 6.26
N ALA A 81 -6.97 -17.25 6.95
CA ALA A 81 -6.91 -18.70 6.86
C ALA A 81 -7.34 -19.35 8.17
N ALA A 82 -8.00 -20.49 8.07
CA ALA A 82 -8.18 -21.42 9.17
C ALA A 82 -7.57 -22.76 8.74
N THR A 83 -6.68 -23.33 9.55
CA THR A 83 -6.01 -24.61 9.26
C THR A 83 -5.97 -25.48 10.50
N ASP A 84 -6.05 -26.80 10.34
CA ASP A 84 -5.82 -27.76 11.45
C ASP A 84 -4.34 -27.91 11.84
N GLN A 85 -3.45 -27.20 11.16
CA GLN A 85 -2.02 -27.12 11.47
C GLN A 85 -1.63 -25.73 11.93
N LEU A 86 -0.91 -25.66 13.06
CA LEU A 86 -0.38 -24.40 13.58
C LEU A 86 0.79 -23.89 12.72
N GLY A 87 1.64 -24.77 12.22
CA GLY A 87 2.80 -24.39 11.43
C GLY A 87 2.44 -23.86 10.04
N ILE A 88 3.36 -23.08 9.48
CA ILE A 88 3.30 -22.53 8.11
C ILE A 88 4.55 -22.88 7.28
N ALA A 89 5.44 -23.71 7.83
CA ALA A 89 6.50 -24.34 7.05
C ALA A 89 5.89 -25.37 6.09
N LEU A 90 6.58 -25.65 4.98
CA LEU A 90 6.10 -26.58 3.95
C LEU A 90 5.60 -27.92 4.51
N PRO A 91 6.26 -28.60 5.46
CA PRO A 91 5.74 -29.84 6.03
C PRO A 91 4.40 -29.67 6.76
N ALA A 92 4.23 -28.56 7.50
CA ALA A 92 2.98 -28.27 8.19
C ALA A 92 1.86 -27.96 7.18
N ILE A 93 2.18 -27.20 6.11
CA ILE A 93 1.24 -26.93 5.01
C ILE A 93 0.81 -28.24 4.32
N GLN A 94 1.75 -29.14 4.05
CA GLN A 94 1.46 -30.45 3.45
C GLN A 94 0.65 -31.37 4.37
N ALA A 95 0.75 -31.19 5.68
CA ALA A 95 0.01 -31.96 6.68
C ALA A 95 -1.41 -31.44 6.95
N VAL A 96 -1.81 -30.32 6.34
CA VAL A 96 -3.16 -29.76 6.49
C VAL A 96 -4.20 -30.73 5.92
N LYS A 97 -5.18 -31.11 6.74
CA LYS A 97 -6.32 -31.94 6.30
C LYS A 97 -7.63 -31.16 6.27
N ARG A 98 -7.72 -30.10 7.07
CA ARG A 98 -8.88 -29.19 7.13
C ARG A 98 -8.41 -27.75 6.99
N ALA A 99 -8.97 -27.06 5.99
CA ALA A 99 -8.68 -25.66 5.76
C ALA A 99 -9.89 -24.90 5.23
N ALA A 100 -9.89 -23.60 5.49
CA ALA A 100 -10.69 -22.63 4.76
C ALA A 100 -9.93 -21.32 4.61
N LEU A 101 -10.29 -20.55 3.59
CA LEU A 101 -9.69 -19.27 3.26
C LEU A 101 -10.77 -18.25 2.94
N ALA A 102 -10.54 -16.99 3.30
CA ALA A 102 -11.31 -15.84 2.87
C ALA A 102 -10.37 -14.68 2.52
N GLY A 103 -10.83 -13.76 1.67
CA GLY A 103 -9.99 -12.69 1.13
C GLY A 103 -9.14 -13.17 -0.04
N GLY A 104 -8.00 -12.51 -0.27
CA GLY A 104 -7.16 -12.74 -1.45
C GLY A 104 -7.43 -11.74 -2.57
N ALA A 105 -6.65 -11.87 -3.65
CA ALA A 105 -6.70 -10.96 -4.79
C ALA A 105 -7.69 -11.46 -5.86
N PRO A 106 -8.34 -10.57 -6.61
CA PRO A 106 -9.04 -10.95 -7.83
C PRO A 106 -8.02 -11.37 -8.92
N PRO A 107 -8.43 -12.19 -9.90
CA PRO A 107 -9.73 -12.86 -10.03
C PRO A 107 -9.81 -14.19 -9.26
N ALA A 108 -8.73 -14.61 -8.60
CA ALA A 108 -8.63 -15.93 -7.97
C ALA A 108 -9.54 -16.09 -6.73
N SER A 109 -9.86 -14.99 -6.05
CA SER A 109 -10.78 -15.00 -4.90
C SER A 109 -12.20 -14.57 -5.30
N PRO A 110 -13.24 -15.36 -4.97
CA PRO A 110 -14.64 -14.99 -5.18
C PRO A 110 -15.13 -13.91 -4.19
N ALA A 111 -14.42 -13.70 -3.08
CA ALA A 111 -14.68 -12.66 -2.09
C ALA A 111 -13.35 -11.97 -1.72
N PRO A 112 -12.79 -11.17 -2.65
CA PRO A 112 -11.46 -10.61 -2.49
C PRO A 112 -11.40 -9.61 -1.32
N CYS A 113 -10.23 -9.47 -0.71
CA CYS A 113 -9.96 -8.42 0.29
C CYS A 113 -8.66 -7.72 -0.09
N VAL A 114 -8.80 -6.64 -0.84
CA VAL A 114 -7.70 -5.79 -1.31
C VAL A 114 -7.91 -4.43 -0.66
N VAL A 115 -6.90 -3.91 0.03
CA VAL A 115 -6.99 -2.66 0.79
C VAL A 115 -5.75 -1.81 0.57
N HIS A 116 -5.83 -0.52 0.90
CA HIS A 116 -4.80 0.45 0.54
C HIS A 116 -4.22 1.13 1.77
N GLN A 117 -2.91 1.00 1.98
CA GLN A 117 -2.16 1.68 3.02
C GLN A 117 -1.47 2.89 2.39
N LEU A 118 -1.99 4.09 2.67
CA LEU A 118 -1.40 5.34 2.16
C LEU A 118 -0.29 5.86 3.07
N ALA A 119 -0.33 5.53 4.36
CA ALA A 119 0.71 5.91 5.30
C ALA A 119 2.07 5.38 4.83
N GLY A 120 3.09 6.24 4.87
CA GLY A 120 4.44 5.94 4.38
C GLY A 120 4.75 6.45 2.98
N VAL A 121 3.78 7.00 2.24
CA VAL A 121 4.05 7.77 1.02
C VAL A 121 5.09 8.85 1.32
N THR A 122 6.07 9.05 0.43
CA THR A 122 7.15 10.01 0.68
C THR A 122 7.90 10.44 -0.59
N LEU A 123 8.55 11.61 -0.49
CA LEU A 123 9.45 12.18 -1.48
C LEU A 123 10.92 11.93 -1.07
N ARG A 124 11.71 11.39 -2.00
CA ARG A 124 13.18 11.35 -1.91
C ARG A 124 13.80 12.61 -2.47
N THR A 125 13.37 13.02 -3.66
CA THR A 125 13.88 14.21 -4.36
C THR A 125 12.71 15.12 -4.70
N PRO A 126 12.78 16.43 -4.38
CA PRO A 126 13.93 17.13 -3.77
C PRO A 126 14.18 16.71 -2.33
N ALA A 127 15.43 16.60 -1.87
CA ALA A 127 15.75 16.02 -0.56
C ALA A 127 15.43 16.91 0.66
N ALA A 128 15.43 18.23 0.48
CA ALA A 128 15.22 19.20 1.55
C ALA A 128 14.25 20.32 1.11
N PRO A 129 13.56 20.96 2.06
CA PRO A 129 12.81 22.20 1.78
C PRO A 129 13.71 23.28 1.19
N GLY A 130 13.18 24.04 0.23
CA GLY A 130 13.89 25.13 -0.45
C GLY A 130 14.78 24.70 -1.61
N ALA A 131 14.96 23.39 -1.82
CA ALA A 131 15.76 22.85 -2.92
C ALA A 131 15.29 23.36 -4.29
N SER A 132 16.26 23.61 -5.17
CA SER A 132 16.00 24.11 -6.53
C SER A 132 15.49 23.01 -7.46
N LEU A 133 14.47 23.34 -8.27
CA LEU A 133 13.99 22.51 -9.37
C LEU A 133 13.97 23.36 -10.65
N SER A 134 14.69 22.95 -11.67
CA SER A 134 14.62 23.61 -12.98
C SER A 134 13.31 23.28 -13.67
N LYS A 135 12.62 24.29 -14.19
CA LYS A 135 11.42 24.10 -14.99
C LYS A 135 11.71 23.36 -16.29
N ALA A 136 12.89 23.54 -16.89
CA ALA A 136 13.27 22.88 -18.13
C ALA A 136 13.57 21.37 -17.98
N GLY A 137 13.96 20.92 -16.78
CA GLY A 137 14.42 19.55 -16.55
C GLY A 137 14.39 19.15 -15.07
N ALA A 138 13.21 19.19 -14.46
CA ALA A 138 13.03 18.80 -13.07
C ALA A 138 13.23 17.29 -12.89
N THR A 139 13.86 16.90 -11.78
CA THR A 139 13.89 15.51 -11.32
C THR A 139 13.15 15.43 -10.00
N ILE A 140 12.13 14.56 -9.93
CA ILE A 140 11.32 14.33 -8.73
C ILE A 140 11.27 12.83 -8.49
N GLU A 141 11.57 12.41 -7.26
CA GLU A 141 11.65 11.00 -6.90
C GLU A 141 10.76 10.72 -5.70
N PHE A 142 9.94 9.68 -5.79
CA PHE A 142 8.95 9.33 -4.78
C PHE A 142 8.83 7.83 -4.62
N LEU A 143 8.42 7.41 -3.42
CA LEU A 143 8.35 6.01 -3.07
C LEU A 143 7.34 5.28 -3.96
N ALA A 144 7.76 4.18 -4.56
CA ALA A 144 6.85 3.33 -5.31
C ALA A 144 5.92 2.55 -4.34
N PRO A 145 4.65 2.31 -4.69
CA PRO A 145 3.79 1.43 -3.89
C PRO A 145 4.36 0.01 -3.80
N GLY A 146 4.53 -0.50 -2.58
CA GLY A 146 4.84 -1.91 -2.28
C GLY A 146 5.82 -2.59 -3.23
N ASN A 147 5.48 -3.79 -3.67
CA ASN A 147 6.28 -4.60 -4.60
C ASN A 147 6.11 -4.13 -6.06
N TRP A 148 6.36 -2.84 -6.34
CA TRP A 148 6.08 -2.22 -7.64
C TRP A 148 6.73 -2.92 -8.83
N THR A 149 7.89 -3.55 -8.64
CA THR A 149 8.60 -4.29 -9.68
C THR A 149 7.87 -5.55 -10.13
N ASP A 150 7.02 -6.13 -9.29
CA ASP A 150 6.22 -7.30 -9.61
C ASP A 150 5.01 -6.95 -10.50
N ALA A 151 4.85 -7.67 -11.61
CA ALA A 151 3.78 -7.41 -12.56
C ALA A 151 2.39 -7.79 -11.99
N GLY A 152 2.31 -8.85 -11.19
CA GLY A 152 1.06 -9.26 -10.54
C GLY A 152 0.60 -8.23 -9.50
N TYR A 153 1.55 -7.65 -8.76
CA TYR A 153 1.29 -6.55 -7.85
C TYR A 153 0.72 -5.32 -8.59
N ARG A 154 1.31 -4.92 -9.72
CA ARG A 154 0.81 -3.77 -10.49
C ARG A 154 -0.61 -3.98 -11.00
N GLN A 155 -1.03 -5.22 -11.27
CA GLN A 155 -2.40 -5.52 -11.69
C GLN A 155 -3.43 -5.34 -10.56
N VAL A 156 -3.04 -5.53 -9.31
CA VAL A 156 -3.94 -5.37 -8.15
C VAL A 156 -3.79 -4.00 -7.47
N ASN A 157 -2.73 -3.24 -7.78
CA ASN A 157 -2.48 -1.94 -7.20
C ASN A 157 -3.63 -0.96 -7.51
N GLY A 158 -4.18 -0.35 -6.47
CA GLY A 158 -5.27 0.63 -6.58
C GLY A 158 -4.85 2.03 -6.10
N ILE A 159 -3.56 2.25 -5.87
CA ILE A 159 -3.02 3.55 -5.47
C ILE A 159 -2.67 4.34 -6.73
N ALA A 160 -3.27 5.54 -6.85
CA ALA A 160 -2.84 6.56 -7.79
C ALA A 160 -1.91 7.55 -7.09
N LEU A 161 -0.92 8.05 -7.83
CA LEU A 161 0.02 9.07 -7.38
C LEU A 161 -0.04 10.26 -8.33
N HIS A 162 -0.02 11.44 -7.75
CA HIS A 162 -0.14 12.70 -8.44
C HIS A 162 0.84 13.72 -7.85
N LEU A 163 1.40 14.57 -8.72
CA LEU A 163 2.25 15.67 -8.30
C LEU A 163 1.55 16.99 -8.60
N HIS A 164 1.48 17.86 -7.60
CA HIS A 164 0.93 19.20 -7.72
C HIS A 164 1.97 20.24 -7.30
N LEU A 165 2.07 21.33 -8.04
CA LEU A 165 2.89 22.49 -7.71
C LEU A 165 2.02 23.72 -7.59
N ALA A 166 2.16 24.45 -6.49
CA ALA A 166 1.48 25.73 -6.27
C ALA A 166 2.43 26.76 -5.65
N PRO A 167 2.31 28.07 -5.94
CA PRO A 167 3.15 29.10 -5.32
C PRO A 167 2.92 29.20 -3.81
N VAL A 168 3.97 29.43 -3.03
CA VAL A 168 3.86 29.61 -1.57
C VAL A 168 3.05 30.87 -1.21
N SER A 169 3.12 31.91 -2.04
CA SER A 169 2.44 33.20 -1.83
C SER A 169 0.92 33.16 -2.06
N GLY A 170 0.36 32.02 -2.46
CA GLY A 170 -1.06 31.83 -2.71
C GLY A 170 -1.32 31.05 -4.00
N ALA A 171 -1.95 29.89 -3.86
CA ALA A 171 -2.34 29.07 -5.00
C ALA A 171 -3.48 29.73 -5.79
N THR A 172 -3.28 29.91 -7.09
CA THR A 172 -4.34 30.23 -8.04
C THR A 172 -4.30 29.21 -9.17
N VAL A 173 -5.44 28.98 -9.83
CA VAL A 173 -5.52 28.08 -11.01
C VAL A 173 -4.54 28.54 -12.10
N ALA A 174 -4.29 29.84 -12.19
CA ALA A 174 -3.39 30.43 -13.19
C ALA A 174 -1.91 30.19 -12.92
N ASN A 175 -1.52 29.80 -11.70
CA ASN A 175 -0.10 29.68 -11.30
C ASN A 175 0.20 28.33 -10.63
N SER A 176 -0.76 27.40 -10.59
CA SER A 176 -0.61 26.06 -10.02
C SER A 176 -0.82 25.03 -11.11
N ALA A 177 -0.14 23.90 -11.03
CA ALA A 177 -0.23 22.89 -12.06
C ALA A 177 0.01 21.49 -11.53
N ASP A 178 -0.67 20.55 -12.18
CA ASP A 178 -0.44 19.13 -12.01
C ASP A 178 0.65 18.69 -12.98
N VAL A 179 1.59 17.89 -12.48
CA VAL A 179 2.59 17.23 -13.33
C VAL A 179 2.00 15.89 -13.75
N PRO A 180 1.80 15.65 -15.05
CA PRO A 180 1.25 14.39 -15.53
C PRO A 180 2.21 13.24 -15.20
N LEU A 181 1.68 12.20 -14.55
CA LEU A 181 2.42 10.98 -14.22
C LEU A 181 1.78 9.78 -14.92
N ASP A 182 2.57 9.08 -15.72
CA ASP A 182 2.25 7.75 -16.22
C ASP A 182 3.06 6.71 -15.43
N LEU A 183 2.55 6.30 -14.26
CA LEU A 183 3.31 5.51 -13.28
C LEU A 183 3.95 4.23 -13.88
N PRO A 184 3.27 3.45 -14.74
CA PRO A 184 3.89 2.31 -15.41
C PRO A 184 5.08 2.66 -16.33
N ALA A 185 5.11 3.87 -16.89
CA ALA A 185 6.18 4.32 -17.79
C ALA A 185 7.33 5.04 -17.08
N LEU A 186 7.17 5.39 -15.79
CA LEU A 186 8.23 6.07 -15.04
C LEU A 186 9.43 5.14 -14.80
N PRO A 187 10.66 5.65 -14.96
CA PRO A 187 11.86 4.95 -14.53
C PRO A 187 11.79 4.51 -13.06
N VAL A 188 12.13 3.24 -12.83
CA VAL A 188 12.21 2.61 -11.52
C VAL A 188 13.67 2.45 -11.11
N PHE A 189 14.00 2.72 -9.85
CA PHE A 189 15.32 2.43 -9.30
C PHE A 189 15.22 2.03 -7.82
N THR A 190 16.24 1.32 -7.34
CA THR A 190 16.33 0.90 -5.93
C THR A 190 17.33 1.76 -5.18
N ALA A 191 16.94 2.24 -4.00
CA ALA A 191 17.82 2.96 -3.09
C ALA A 191 17.30 2.83 -1.65
N ASP A 192 18.20 2.74 -0.66
CA ASP A 192 17.88 2.56 0.76
C ASP A 192 16.93 1.37 1.02
N ALA A 193 17.19 0.25 0.33
CA ALA A 193 16.37 -0.96 0.34
C ALA A 193 14.89 -0.74 -0.06
N LYS A 194 14.57 0.37 -0.74
CA LYS A 194 13.24 0.69 -1.25
C LYS A 194 13.25 0.89 -2.77
N VAL A 195 12.09 0.71 -3.38
CA VAL A 195 11.86 0.95 -4.80
C VAL A 195 11.27 2.35 -4.98
N TRP A 196 11.84 3.12 -5.89
CA TRP A 196 11.47 4.51 -6.15
C TRP A 196 11.07 4.71 -7.61
N LEU A 197 10.13 5.63 -7.82
CA LEU A 197 9.74 6.13 -9.14
C LEU A 197 10.40 7.49 -9.36
N ARG A 198 10.87 7.73 -10.58
CA ARG A 198 11.48 9.00 -10.98
C ARG A 198 10.68 9.64 -12.10
N TYR A 199 10.22 10.85 -11.85
CA TYR A 199 9.86 11.79 -12.91
C TYR A 199 11.11 12.59 -13.31
N ALA A 200 11.38 12.68 -14.61
CA ALA A 200 12.45 13.52 -15.17
C ALA A 200 11.92 14.20 -16.43
N GLY A 201 11.81 15.53 -16.41
CA GLY A 201 11.27 16.25 -17.55
C GLY A 201 10.88 17.70 -17.27
N PRO A 202 10.33 18.39 -18.30
CA PRO A 202 9.90 19.77 -18.17
C PRO A 202 8.62 19.89 -17.35
N LEU A 203 8.62 20.83 -16.41
CA LEU A 203 7.43 21.17 -15.64
C LEU A 203 6.40 21.93 -16.50
N PRO A 204 5.10 21.90 -16.14
CA PRO A 204 4.06 22.66 -16.84
C PRO A 204 4.44 24.14 -17.03
N GLY A 205 4.31 24.64 -18.27
CA GLY A 205 4.77 25.98 -18.64
C GLY A 205 4.09 27.12 -17.90
N ILE A 206 2.86 26.89 -17.41
CA ILE A 206 2.06 27.83 -16.62
C ILE A 206 2.66 28.16 -15.25
N LEU A 207 3.56 27.33 -14.72
CA LEU A 207 4.20 27.57 -13.43
C LEU A 207 5.15 28.77 -13.49
N GLY A 208 5.15 29.60 -12.44
CA GLY A 208 6.13 30.68 -12.29
C GLY A 208 7.51 30.18 -11.86
N VAL A 209 8.45 31.11 -11.66
CA VAL A 209 9.71 30.87 -10.93
C VAL A 209 9.56 31.31 -9.47
N GLY A 210 10.47 30.88 -8.60
CA GLY A 210 10.48 31.21 -7.17
C GLY A 210 9.86 30.14 -6.28
N ALA A 211 9.45 30.52 -5.08
CA ALA A 211 9.03 29.57 -4.04
C ALA A 211 7.68 28.91 -4.34
N HIS A 212 7.68 27.58 -4.41
CA HIS A 212 6.49 26.74 -4.62
C HIS A 212 6.40 25.64 -3.56
N VAL A 213 5.20 25.09 -3.38
CA VAL A 213 4.94 23.86 -2.65
C VAL A 213 4.75 22.75 -3.67
N LEU A 214 5.66 21.77 -3.65
CA LEU A 214 5.47 20.48 -4.32
C LEU A 214 4.67 19.57 -3.40
N SER A 215 3.57 19.02 -3.90
CA SER A 215 2.75 18.04 -3.20
C SER A 215 2.74 16.74 -3.97
N LEU A 216 3.12 15.65 -3.31
CA LEU A 216 2.87 14.28 -3.77
C LEU A 216 1.59 13.80 -3.11
N VAL A 217 0.55 13.57 -3.90
CA VAL A 217 -0.77 13.12 -3.43
C VAL A 217 -0.94 11.66 -3.80
N ALA A 218 -1.16 10.81 -2.80
CA ALA A 218 -1.56 9.43 -2.97
C ALA A 218 -3.06 9.30 -2.71
N THR A 219 -3.78 8.65 -3.63
CA THR A 219 -5.22 8.38 -3.47
C THR A 219 -5.51 6.91 -3.71
N ALA A 220 -6.47 6.37 -2.94
CA ALA A 220 -7.01 5.04 -3.15
C ALA A 220 -8.36 4.91 -2.44
N GLY A 221 -9.29 4.13 -3.00
CA GLY A 221 -10.64 3.99 -2.44
C GLY A 221 -11.27 5.35 -2.12
N ASN A 222 -11.60 5.57 -0.85
CA ASN A 222 -12.13 6.82 -0.31
C ASN A 222 -11.09 7.71 0.42
N GLY A 223 -9.81 7.37 0.35
CA GLY A 223 -8.73 8.03 1.08
C GLY A 223 -7.78 8.83 0.19
N SER A 224 -7.18 9.86 0.78
CA SER A 224 -6.12 10.67 0.17
C SER A 224 -5.10 11.07 1.23
N LEU A 225 -3.82 11.07 0.87
CA LEU A 225 -2.73 11.55 1.71
C LEU A 225 -1.76 12.36 0.86
N ALA A 226 -1.38 13.55 1.33
CA ALA A 226 -0.42 14.41 0.66
C ALA A 226 0.85 14.56 1.48
N VAL A 227 2.00 14.47 0.82
CA VAL A 227 3.30 14.86 1.36
C VAL A 227 3.78 16.07 0.61
N THR A 228 4.12 17.13 1.34
CA THR A 228 4.51 18.40 0.76
C THR A 228 5.98 18.71 1.00
N ARG A 229 6.57 19.48 0.09
CA ARG A 229 7.93 20.02 0.21
C ARG A 229 7.98 21.39 -0.44
N GLN A 230 8.52 22.37 0.27
CA GLN A 230 8.83 23.66 -0.36
C GLN A 230 10.00 23.50 -1.30
N VAL A 231 9.94 24.13 -2.47
CA VAL A 231 10.95 24.07 -3.54
C VAL A 231 11.10 25.46 -4.16
N THR A 232 12.25 25.72 -4.78
CA THR A 232 12.46 26.94 -5.56
C THR A 232 12.49 26.58 -7.03
N LEU A 233 11.48 27.00 -7.79
CA LEU A 233 11.45 26.79 -9.24
C LEU A 233 12.40 27.79 -9.91
N THR A 234 13.32 27.29 -10.72
CA THR A 234 14.22 28.09 -11.55
C THR A 234 13.84 27.92 -13.03
N ALA A 235 14.35 28.80 -13.89
CA ALA A 235 14.21 28.62 -15.34
C ALA A 235 14.68 27.23 -15.80
#